data_AF-A0A4Q8B5S8-F1
#
_entry.id   AF-A0A4Q8B5S8-F1
#
_cell.length_a   1.000
_cell.length_b   1.000
_cell.length_c   1.000
_cell.angle_alpha   90.00
_cell.angle_beta   90.00
_cell.angle_gamma   90.00
#
_symmetry.space_group_name_H-M   'P 1'
#
loop_
_entity.id
_entity.type
_entity.pdbx_description
1 polymer ?
#
loop_
_entity_poly.entity_id
_entity_poly.type
_entity_poly.pdbx_seq_one_letter_code
_entity_poly.pdbx_strand_id
1 'polypeptide(L)'
;MGVSDPPGDRQVGDLVKGSMGRPTGGTVSGVRMSSTPAVAASSEVVGVDGVRQPGGEVHAWLPGQNQTVCGLPLSRTRLRRFPHVPFDYASTDVLTEADPVGFICPRCLAAMQGRRRQEKSWVRHSPRP
;
A
#
# COMPACT_ATOMS: atom_id res chain seq x y z
N MET A 1 -50.12 44.24 45.59
CA MET A 1 -49.72 43.35 44.47
C MET A 1 -48.28 43.73 44.15
N GLY A 2 -47.25 42.93 44.38
CA GLY A 2 -47.06 41.53 44.04
C GLY A 2 -46.06 41.49 42.88
N VAL A 3 -45.03 40.66 43.04
CA VAL A 3 -43.99 40.19 42.09
C VAL A 3 -42.71 41.04 41.95
N SER A 4 -41.50 40.50 41.84
CA SER A 4 -40.84 39.25 42.27
C SER A 4 -39.36 39.36 41.85
N ASP A 5 -38.52 38.61 42.55
CA ASP A 5 -37.06 38.43 42.55
C ASP A 5 -36.25 38.51 41.22
N PRO A 6 -34.96 38.96 41.29
CA PRO A 6 -33.90 38.69 40.32
C PRO A 6 -33.11 37.38 40.65
N PRO A 7 -32.19 36.92 39.77
CA PRO A 7 -32.10 35.50 39.39
C PRO A 7 -31.01 34.69 40.09
N GLY A 8 -31.17 33.36 39.99
CA GLY A 8 -30.12 32.50 39.44
C GLY A 8 -29.38 31.63 40.43
N ASP A 9 -29.99 30.50 40.75
CA ASP A 9 -29.43 29.39 41.51
C ASP A 9 -28.03 28.94 41.06
N ARG A 10 -27.19 28.74 42.08
CA ARG A 10 -25.88 28.09 42.03
C ARG A 10 -26.10 26.60 41.81
N GLN A 11 -25.74 26.07 40.64
CA GLN A 11 -25.63 24.63 40.45
C GLN A 11 -24.15 24.21 40.48
N VAL A 12 -23.76 23.66 41.62
CA VAL A 12 -22.55 22.87 41.82
C VAL A 12 -22.88 21.41 41.53
N GLY A 13 -22.00 20.70 40.83
CA GLY A 13 -21.95 19.24 40.88
C GLY A 13 -21.90 18.52 39.53
N ASP A 14 -20.83 18.71 38.76
CA ASP A 14 -20.46 17.72 37.75
C ASP A 14 -19.58 16.63 38.39
N LEU A 15 -20.26 15.51 38.61
CA LEU A 15 -19.75 14.24 39.09
C LEU A 15 -18.64 13.72 38.14
N VAL A 16 -17.40 13.77 38.62
CA VAL A 16 -16.28 13.00 38.06
C VAL A 16 -16.62 11.51 38.13
N LYS A 17 -16.97 10.91 36.98
CA LYS A 17 -16.94 9.44 36.79
C LYS A 17 -15.51 9.04 36.43
N GLY A 18 -14.75 8.68 37.46
CA GLY A 18 -13.51 7.93 37.31
C GLY A 18 -13.77 6.49 36.87
N SER A 19 -13.11 6.10 35.79
CA SER A 19 -12.28 4.89 35.67
C SER A 19 -12.87 3.53 36.10
N MET A 20 -13.07 2.62 35.14
CA MET A 20 -12.31 1.36 35.04
C MET A 20 -12.86 0.41 33.96
N GLY A 21 -11.96 -0.04 33.08
CA GLY A 21 -12.02 -1.41 32.54
C GLY A 21 -12.54 -1.58 31.12
N ARG A 22 -11.62 -1.59 30.15
CA ARG A 22 -11.24 -2.78 29.35
C ARG A 22 -10.35 -2.37 28.17
N PRO A 23 -9.04 -2.68 28.16
CA PRO A 23 -8.29 -2.66 26.92
C PRO A 23 -8.81 -3.81 26.04
N THR A 24 -9.64 -3.47 25.06
CA THR A 24 -9.97 -4.38 23.98
C THR A 24 -8.69 -4.70 23.21
N GLY A 25 -8.36 -5.99 23.18
CA GLY A 25 -7.60 -6.68 22.14
C GLY A 25 -6.44 -5.91 21.53
N GLY A 26 -5.23 -6.30 21.91
CA GLY A 26 -4.02 -5.89 21.21
C GLY A 26 -4.21 -6.07 19.71
N THR A 27 -4.28 -4.95 19.00
CA THR A 27 -4.00 -4.91 17.57
C THR A 27 -2.57 -5.41 17.47
N VAL A 28 -2.40 -6.67 17.05
CA VAL A 28 -1.23 -6.98 16.24
C VAL A 28 -1.41 -6.11 15.00
N SER A 29 -0.88 -4.89 15.09
CA SER A 29 -0.40 -4.15 13.94
C SER A 29 0.73 -4.99 13.41
N GLY A 30 0.37 -6.15 12.81
CA GLY A 30 1.26 -6.93 11.99
C GLY A 30 1.81 -5.90 11.05
N VAL A 31 3.11 -5.65 11.19
CA VAL A 31 3.79 -4.63 10.45
C VAL A 31 3.36 -4.86 9.00
N ARG A 32 2.54 -3.96 8.47
CA ARG A 32 2.36 -3.91 7.03
C ARG A 32 3.68 -3.32 6.61
N MET A 33 4.73 -4.17 6.57
CA MET A 33 5.91 -3.85 5.80
C MET A 33 5.31 -3.46 4.47
N SER A 34 5.44 -2.17 4.14
CA SER A 34 5.16 -1.66 2.81
C SER A 34 6.16 -2.38 1.93
N SER A 35 5.86 -3.64 1.59
CA SER A 35 6.79 -4.49 0.86
C SER A 35 6.92 -3.84 -0.50
N THR A 36 8.14 -3.42 -0.83
CA THR A 36 8.47 -2.96 -2.16
C THR A 36 7.99 -4.03 -3.14
N PRO A 37 7.10 -3.67 -4.08
CA PRO A 37 6.63 -4.63 -5.05
C PRO A 37 7.80 -5.15 -5.87
N ALA A 38 7.84 -6.46 -6.00
CA ALA A 38 8.83 -7.22 -6.73
C ALA A 38 8.24 -7.74 -8.04
N VAL A 39 9.09 -8.33 -8.86
CA VAL A 39 8.69 -8.89 -10.16
C VAL A 39 8.19 -10.33 -10.01
N ALA A 40 7.09 -10.63 -10.70
CA ALA A 40 6.70 -11.98 -11.06
C ALA A 40 6.67 -12.10 -12.59
N ALA A 41 7.37 -13.08 -13.18
CA ALA A 41 7.58 -13.16 -14.63
C ALA A 41 7.26 -14.54 -15.22
N SER A 42 6.93 -14.58 -16.51
CA SER A 42 6.59 -15.82 -17.21
C SER A 42 7.81 -16.68 -17.59
N SER A 43 8.98 -16.06 -17.76
CA SER A 43 10.25 -16.76 -17.97
C SER A 43 11.36 -16.20 -17.09
N GLU A 44 12.51 -16.88 -17.12
CA GLU A 44 13.72 -16.46 -16.43
C GLU A 44 14.92 -16.63 -17.36
N VAL A 45 15.90 -15.73 -17.24
CA VAL A 45 17.21 -15.85 -17.89
C VAL A 45 18.30 -15.79 -16.83
N VAL A 46 19.41 -16.48 -17.04
CA VAL A 46 20.56 -16.41 -16.14
C VAL A 46 21.40 -15.20 -16.56
N GLY A 47 21.57 -14.24 -15.64
CA GLY A 47 22.42 -13.07 -15.86
C GLY A 47 23.91 -13.43 -15.91
N VAL A 48 24.72 -12.48 -16.33
CA VAL A 48 26.19 -12.63 -16.39
C VAL A 48 26.83 -12.87 -15.02
N ASP A 49 26.15 -12.46 -13.96
CA ASP A 49 26.48 -12.67 -12.54
C ASP A 49 26.00 -14.03 -12.01
N GLY A 50 25.36 -14.85 -12.85
CA GLY A 50 24.74 -16.12 -12.46
C GLY A 50 23.41 -15.96 -11.72
N VAL A 51 22.90 -14.74 -11.54
CA VAL A 51 21.63 -14.48 -10.86
C VAL A 51 20.48 -14.58 -11.84
N ARG A 52 19.38 -15.20 -11.41
CA ARG A 52 18.18 -15.31 -12.24
C ARG A 52 17.50 -13.96 -12.40
N GLN A 53 17.33 -13.54 -13.64
CA GLN A 53 16.64 -12.31 -14.05
C GLN A 53 15.29 -12.66 -14.66
N PRO A 54 14.28 -11.77 -14.52
CA PRO A 54 12.98 -11.98 -15.13
C PRO A 54 13.07 -11.88 -16.65
N GLY A 55 12.24 -12.65 -17.35
CA GLY A 55 12.04 -12.53 -18.78
C GLY A 55 10.57 -12.70 -19.17
N GLY A 56 10.28 -12.45 -20.44
CA GLY A 56 8.94 -12.58 -21.01
C GLY A 56 8.00 -11.50 -20.50
N GLU A 57 6.83 -11.91 -19.99
CA GLU A 57 5.83 -11.01 -19.42
C GLU A 57 6.07 -10.81 -17.93
N VAL A 58 6.15 -9.54 -17.50
CA VAL A 58 6.38 -9.16 -16.11
C VAL A 58 5.15 -8.51 -15.46
N HIS A 59 4.92 -8.90 -14.21
CA HIS A 59 3.87 -8.36 -13.35
C HIS A 59 4.43 -7.87 -12.02
N ALA A 60 3.82 -6.83 -11.48
CA ALA A 60 4.05 -6.42 -10.10
C ALA A 60 3.45 -7.45 -9.15
N TRP A 61 4.21 -7.83 -8.14
CA TRP A 61 3.84 -8.77 -7.10
C TRP A 61 4.31 -8.24 -5.74
N LEU A 62 3.49 -8.38 -4.71
CA LEU A 62 3.90 -8.02 -3.35
C LEU A 62 4.46 -9.27 -2.66
N PRO A 63 5.74 -9.25 -2.21
CA PRO A 63 6.30 -10.36 -1.45
C PRO A 63 5.39 -10.78 -0.29
N GLY A 64 5.16 -12.09 -0.18
CA GLY A 64 4.21 -12.69 0.78
C GLY A 64 2.81 -12.97 0.22
N GLN A 65 2.44 -12.42 -0.94
CA GLN A 65 1.16 -12.72 -1.60
C GLN A 65 1.27 -13.90 -2.57
N ASN A 66 0.16 -14.61 -2.81
CA ASN A 66 0.08 -15.66 -3.84
C ASN A 66 -0.57 -15.18 -5.17
N GLN A 67 -0.73 -13.86 -5.32
CA GLN A 67 -1.30 -13.23 -6.51
C GLN A 67 -0.53 -11.97 -6.89
N THR A 68 -0.50 -11.62 -8.17
CA THR A 68 0.03 -10.34 -8.66
C THR A 68 -0.90 -9.19 -8.29
N VAL A 69 -0.39 -7.97 -8.41
CA VAL A 69 -1.15 -6.74 -8.19
C VAL A 69 -2.34 -6.62 -9.13
N CYS A 70 -2.24 -7.13 -10.36
CA CYS A 70 -3.36 -7.16 -11.31
C CYS A 70 -4.33 -8.35 -11.12
N GLY A 71 -4.16 -9.13 -10.04
CA GLY A 71 -5.08 -10.20 -9.65
C GLY A 71 -4.81 -11.57 -10.27
N LEU A 72 -3.64 -11.79 -10.90
CA LEU A 72 -3.28 -13.10 -11.43
C LEU A 72 -2.74 -14.01 -10.31
N PRO A 73 -3.35 -15.18 -10.06
CA PRO A 73 -2.86 -16.13 -9.07
C PRO A 73 -1.61 -16.88 -9.58
N LEU A 74 -0.51 -16.79 -8.83
CA LEU A 74 0.80 -17.30 -9.24
C LEU A 74 0.80 -18.81 -9.51
N SER A 75 0.03 -19.57 -8.72
CA SER A 75 -0.07 -21.03 -8.86
C SER A 75 -0.71 -21.47 -10.18
N ARG A 76 -1.59 -20.64 -10.77
CA ARG A 76 -2.30 -20.98 -12.02
C ARG A 76 -1.62 -20.41 -13.24
N THR A 77 -0.99 -19.24 -13.12
CA THR A 77 -0.34 -18.55 -14.25
C THR A 77 1.12 -18.95 -14.44
N ARG A 78 1.66 -19.83 -13.59
CA ARG A 78 3.04 -20.33 -13.67
C ARG A 78 4.09 -19.21 -13.69
N LEU A 79 3.77 -18.07 -13.08
CA LEU A 79 4.70 -16.96 -12.93
C LEU A 79 5.75 -17.30 -11.87
N ARG A 80 7.02 -17.13 -12.22
CA ARG A 80 8.16 -17.25 -11.32
C ARG A 80 8.29 -15.97 -10.50
N ARG A 81 8.73 -16.11 -9.25
CA ARG A 81 8.88 -14.99 -8.29
C ARG A 81 10.34 -14.53 -8.28
N PHE A 82 10.55 -13.23 -8.34
CA PHE A 82 11.86 -12.59 -8.27
C PHE A 82 11.87 -11.57 -7.13
N PRO A 83 11.95 -12.00 -5.85
CA PRO A 83 11.88 -11.09 -4.69
C PRO A 83 13.00 -10.05 -4.66
N HIS A 84 14.13 -10.33 -5.31
CA HIS A 84 15.30 -9.46 -5.39
C HIS A 84 15.22 -8.42 -6.53
N VAL A 85 14.23 -8.53 -7.41
CA VAL A 85 14.05 -7.59 -8.54
C VAL A 85 12.84 -6.70 -8.25
N PRO A 86 13.06 -5.39 -8.01
CA PRO A 86 11.96 -4.47 -7.77
C PRO A 86 11.15 -4.22 -9.04
N PHE A 87 9.85 -3.99 -8.90
CA PHE A 87 8.98 -3.58 -10.00
C PHE A 87 9.02 -2.05 -10.15
N ASP A 88 10.05 -1.54 -10.82
CA ASP A 88 10.28 -0.08 -10.98
C ASP A 88 10.01 0.45 -12.40
N TYR A 89 9.40 -0.36 -13.26
CA TYR A 89 9.06 0.04 -14.63
C TYR A 89 8.19 1.31 -14.70
N ALA A 90 8.46 2.13 -15.71
CA ALA A 90 7.72 3.32 -16.06
C ALA A 90 6.92 3.12 -17.36
N SER A 91 5.85 3.90 -17.53
CA SER A 91 5.07 3.89 -18.77
C SER A 91 5.83 4.40 -19.99
N THR A 92 7.00 5.02 -19.77
CA THR A 92 7.90 5.54 -20.80
C THR A 92 9.02 4.58 -21.17
N ASP A 93 9.11 3.42 -20.50
CA ASP A 93 10.14 2.44 -20.81
C ASP A 93 9.89 1.86 -22.20
N VAL A 94 10.95 1.82 -23.02
CA VAL A 94 10.93 1.24 -24.36
C VAL A 94 11.65 -0.10 -24.29
N LEU A 95 10.91 -1.19 -24.48
CA LEU A 95 11.46 -2.53 -24.56
C LEU A 95 11.90 -2.81 -26.00
N THR A 96 13.03 -3.47 -26.14
CA THR A 96 13.61 -3.90 -27.40
C THR A 96 13.71 -5.43 -27.45
N GLU A 97 13.92 -6.00 -28.63
CA GLU A 97 14.13 -7.45 -28.79
C GLU A 97 15.40 -7.96 -28.07
N ALA A 98 16.31 -7.06 -27.68
CA ALA A 98 17.48 -7.40 -26.89
C ALA A 98 17.16 -7.54 -25.39
N ASP A 99 16.02 -7.01 -24.94
CA ASP A 99 15.61 -7.09 -23.54
C ASP A 99 15.00 -8.46 -23.25
N PRO A 100 15.46 -9.17 -22.19
CA PRO A 100 14.83 -10.42 -21.77
C PRO A 100 13.36 -10.25 -21.42
N VAL A 101 12.98 -9.06 -20.96
CA VAL A 101 11.60 -8.65 -20.68
C VAL A 101 10.98 -8.12 -21.97
N GLY A 102 10.01 -8.86 -22.50
CA GLY A 102 9.33 -8.50 -23.75
C GLY A 102 7.99 -7.80 -23.55
N PHE A 103 7.38 -7.90 -22.35
CA PHE A 103 6.11 -7.25 -22.08
C PHE A 103 5.95 -6.89 -20.60
N ILE A 104 5.58 -5.63 -20.32
CA ILE A 104 5.23 -5.18 -18.97
C ILE A 104 3.72 -5.05 -18.88
N CYS A 105 3.09 -5.74 -17.93
CA CYS A 105 1.65 -5.72 -17.77
C CYS A 105 1.10 -4.29 -17.50
N PRO A 106 0.26 -3.71 -18.38
CA PRO A 106 -0.24 -2.34 -18.23
C PRO A 106 -1.07 -2.11 -16.97
N ARG A 107 -1.81 -3.14 -16.52
CA ARG A 107 -2.60 -3.07 -15.28
C ARG A 107 -1.70 -2.97 -14.04
N CYS A 108 -0.57 -3.67 -14.05
CA CYS A 108 0.43 -3.57 -12.98
C CYS A 108 1.10 -2.20 -13.00
N LEU A 109 1.51 -1.69 -14.18
CA LEU A 109 2.07 -0.34 -14.33
C LEU A 109 1.14 0.73 -13.77
N ALA A 110 -0.13 0.73 -14.18
CA ALA A 110 -1.13 1.69 -13.70
C ALA A 110 -1.33 1.62 -12.18
N ALA A 111 -1.44 0.39 -11.64
CA ALA A 111 -1.58 0.18 -10.20
C ALA A 111 -0.34 0.67 -9.42
N MET A 112 0.85 0.60 -10.01
CA MET A 112 2.08 1.06 -9.40
C MET A 112 2.26 2.58 -9.48
N GLN A 113 1.83 3.21 -10.57
CA GLN A 113 1.86 4.67 -10.71
C GLN A 113 1.01 5.37 -9.62
N GLY A 114 -0.13 4.79 -9.26
CA GLY A 114 -1.00 5.28 -8.18
C GLY A 114 -0.34 5.23 -6.80
N ARG A 115 0.46 4.19 -6.52
CA ARG A 115 1.20 4.05 -5.24
C ARG A 115 2.29 5.11 -5.10
N ARG A 116 3.07 5.35 -6.17
CA ARG A 116 4.10 6.42 -6.19
C ARG A 116 3.50 7.82 -6.02
N ARG A 117 2.24 8.02 -6.42
CA ARG A 117 1.53 9.30 -6.23
C ARG A 117 1.04 9.48 -4.79
N GLN A 118 0.66 8.41 -4.09
CA GLN A 118 0.29 8.51 -2.67
C GLN A 118 1.46 8.93 -1.79
N GLU A 119 2.68 8.51 -2.11
CA GLU A 119 3.90 8.98 -1.42
C GLU A 119 4.13 10.48 -1.63
N LYS A 120 3.61 11.03 -2.74
CA LYS A 120 3.67 12.46 -3.11
C LYS A 120 2.30 13.11 -2.96
N SER A 121 1.64 12.94 -1.82
CA SER A 121 0.31 13.49 -1.60
C SER A 121 0.38 15.03 -1.49
N TRP A 122 -0.36 15.74 -2.36
CA TRP A 122 -0.57 17.19 -2.25
C TRP A 122 -1.32 17.50 -0.94
N VAL A 123 -0.65 18.16 0.01
CA VAL A 123 -1.25 18.57 1.27
C VAL A 123 -1.91 19.94 1.09
N ARG A 124 -3.23 20.03 1.23
CA ARG A 124 -3.90 21.33 1.37
C ARG A 124 -3.73 21.83 2.80
N HIS A 125 -2.80 22.76 3.01
CA HIS A 125 -2.77 23.57 4.21
C HIS A 125 -3.81 24.69 4.09
N SER A 126 -4.95 24.53 4.75
CA SER A 126 -5.89 25.63 4.99
C SER A 126 -5.89 25.95 6.49
N PRO A 127 -5.00 26.84 6.97
CA PRO A 127 -5.13 27.34 8.33
C PRO A 127 -6.43 28.16 8.41
N ARG A 128 -7.33 27.75 9.31
CA ARG A 128 -8.58 28.45 9.57
C ARG A 128 -8.27 29.62 10.54
N PRO A 129 -8.66 30.87 10.22
CA PRO A 129 -8.66 31.96 11.19
C PRO A 129 -9.73 31.74 12.27
#